data_AF-A0A956XN17-F1
#
_entry.id   AF-A0A956XN17-F1
#
_cell.length_a   1.000
_cell.length_b   1.000
_cell.length_c   1.000
_cell.angle_alpha   90.00
_cell.angle_beta   90.00
_cell.angle_gamma   90.00
#
_symmetry.space_group_name_H-M   'P 1'
#
loop_
_entity.id
_entity.type
_entity.pdbx_description
1 polymer ?
#
loop_
_entity_poly.entity_id
_entity_poly.type
_entity_poly.pdbx_seq_one_letter_code
_entity_poly.pdbx_strand_id
1 'polypeptide(L)'
;LAYIVFNMVALPIVALIGAQVLPQDISGQQPAPYVTTADAYGEGVYALADEAFFPDTDWQLMTVSGEDQAGDSWLNAITGIPEPVNYIRTNVAGAFYEITVNGQEITLTHDVGPDHGVLEVLADGEPLMVTETVDGEEVAVPLLIDTYNEVLRYNETTNIELPEAGISTLMLVNTGTPNAVSEGNVIGISTLEVQVPKRVNSLPMIIGLLAVVQVIGLAFAVVFGRLFKGFAESMTTRRAILLSIAMYCIIAIWGFVLNSTIEFWFLAWMVATVQGGSQALSRSLYAALSPSSKSGEFFGLFSIMSKGAAVVGSGIFAGAALLFDSSRPAILSLVVLFLLGAYLLTRVDIDEGKRIAREEDARVYGEVEA
;
A
#
# COMPACT_ATOMS: atom_id res chain seq x y z
N LEU A 1 -5.18 -9.20 29.19
CA LEU A 1 -5.77 -7.93 29.70
C LEU A 1 -4.73 -6.81 29.81
N ALA A 2 -3.60 -6.98 30.51
CA ALA A 2 -2.55 -5.97 30.57
C ALA A 2 -2.01 -5.55 29.18
N TYR A 3 -1.78 -6.53 28.29
CA TYR A 3 -1.41 -6.29 26.88
C TYR A 3 -2.48 -5.51 26.11
N ILE A 4 -3.76 -5.73 26.45
CA ILE A 4 -4.89 -5.03 25.83
C ILE A 4 -4.85 -3.55 26.26
N VAL A 5 -4.80 -3.31 27.58
CA VAL A 5 -4.79 -1.96 28.17
C VAL A 5 -3.52 -1.16 27.83
N PHE A 6 -2.40 -1.82 27.53
CA PHE A 6 -1.18 -1.15 27.07
C PHE A 6 -1.29 -0.63 25.64
N ASN A 7 -1.76 -1.47 24.72
CA ASN A 7 -1.88 -1.11 23.31
C ASN A 7 -2.89 0.03 23.12
N MET A 8 -4.10 -0.09 23.70
CA MET A 8 -4.55 0.74 24.83
C MET A 8 -4.24 2.25 24.93
N VAL A 9 -2.97 2.59 25.08
CA VAL A 9 -2.56 3.95 25.44
C VAL A 9 -1.22 4.27 24.81
N ALA A 10 -0.33 3.27 24.74
CA ALA A 10 1.03 3.46 24.28
C ALA A 10 1.13 3.64 22.77
N LEU A 11 0.36 2.91 21.96
CA LEU A 11 0.52 2.99 20.49
C LEU A 11 0.16 4.36 19.90
N PRO A 12 -0.97 5.02 20.28
CA PRO A 12 -1.28 6.36 19.77
C PRO A 12 -0.26 7.41 20.20
N ILE A 13 0.24 7.31 21.44
CA ILE A 13 1.24 8.24 21.99
C ILE A 13 2.59 8.04 21.28
N VAL A 14 3.02 6.79 21.09
CA VAL A 14 4.26 6.47 20.37
C VAL A 14 4.16 6.88 18.91
N ALA A 15 3.00 6.74 18.26
CA ALA A 15 2.80 7.22 16.89
C ALA A 15 2.88 8.76 16.80
N LEU A 16 2.21 9.48 17.69
CA LEU A 16 2.24 10.95 17.74
C LEU A 16 3.64 11.51 18.02
N ILE A 17 4.35 10.91 18.99
CA ILE A 17 5.72 11.32 19.33
C ILE A 17 6.69 10.90 18.23
N GLY A 18 6.56 9.67 17.72
CA GLY A 18 7.41 9.14 16.65
C GLY A 18 7.32 9.97 15.39
N ALA A 19 6.12 10.41 15.02
CA ALA A 19 5.92 11.29 13.87
C ALA A 19 6.58 12.68 14.04
N GLN A 20 6.89 13.13 15.25
CA GLN A 20 7.53 14.44 15.48
C GLN A 20 9.03 14.36 15.74
N VAL A 21 9.52 13.23 16.23
CA VAL A 21 10.88 13.08 16.75
C VAL A 21 11.76 12.22 15.83
N LEU A 22 11.16 11.31 15.05
CA LEU A 22 11.93 10.43 14.18
C LEU A 22 12.32 11.14 12.87
N PRO A 23 13.53 10.89 12.36
CA PRO A 23 13.96 11.30 11.02
C PRO A 23 12.95 10.92 9.91
N GLN A 24 12.95 11.65 8.79
CA GLN A 24 11.95 11.48 7.72
C GLN A 24 12.01 10.10 7.05
N ASP A 25 13.22 9.56 6.90
CA ASP A 25 13.52 8.21 6.43
C ASP A 25 12.97 7.10 7.34
N ILE A 26 12.66 7.42 8.60
CA ILE A 26 12.08 6.50 9.59
C ILE A 26 10.58 6.73 9.78
N SER A 27 10.16 7.99 9.84
CA SER A 27 8.76 8.37 10.07
C SER A 27 7.88 8.19 8.84
N GLY A 28 8.47 8.03 7.64
CA GLY A 28 7.74 7.96 6.38
C GLY A 28 7.05 9.29 6.03
N GLN A 29 7.50 10.39 6.64
CA GLN A 29 7.05 11.72 6.26
C GLN A 29 7.39 11.99 4.80
N GLN A 30 6.50 12.68 4.10
CA GLN A 30 6.78 13.13 2.75
C GLN A 30 7.94 14.13 2.79
N PRO A 31 9.00 13.93 1.98
CA PRO A 31 10.07 14.91 1.89
C PRO A 31 9.53 16.28 1.46
N ALA A 32 10.27 17.34 1.76
CA ALA A 32 9.88 18.69 1.34
C ALA A 32 9.74 18.74 -0.19
N PRO A 33 8.70 19.41 -0.73
CA PRO A 33 8.49 19.48 -2.17
C PRO A 33 9.66 20.21 -2.84
N TYR A 34 9.93 19.85 -4.10
CA TYR A 34 10.93 20.57 -4.88
C TYR A 34 10.35 21.93 -5.28
N VAL A 35 10.97 23.01 -4.80
CA VAL A 35 10.49 24.37 -5.05
C VAL A 35 11.20 24.95 -6.26
N THR A 36 10.44 25.62 -7.13
CA THR A 36 10.99 26.42 -8.23
C THR A 36 11.83 27.57 -7.68
N THR A 37 13.06 27.68 -8.18
CA THR A 37 14.02 28.72 -7.84
C THR A 37 14.25 29.66 -9.03
N ALA A 38 15.14 30.64 -8.89
CA ALA A 38 15.50 31.51 -10.01
C ALA A 38 16.19 30.75 -11.16
N ASP A 39 16.88 29.65 -10.83
CA ASP A 39 17.77 28.94 -11.73
C ASP A 39 17.24 27.55 -12.13
N ALA A 40 16.15 27.08 -11.52
CA ALA A 40 15.64 25.72 -11.71
C ALA A 40 14.14 25.57 -11.44
N TYR A 41 13.48 24.77 -12.27
CA TYR A 41 12.05 24.46 -12.20
C TYR A 41 11.77 23.31 -11.23
N GLY A 42 10.96 23.55 -10.19
CA GLY A 42 10.59 22.55 -9.17
C GLY A 42 9.43 21.64 -9.58
N GLU A 43 8.75 21.03 -8.61
CA GLU A 43 7.59 20.16 -8.83
C GLU A 43 6.48 20.86 -9.63
N GLY A 44 6.01 20.21 -10.70
CA GLY A 44 4.96 20.76 -11.57
C GLY A 44 5.06 20.30 -13.03
N VAL A 45 4.04 20.66 -13.82
CA VAL A 45 3.96 20.37 -15.26
C VAL A 45 4.37 21.60 -16.06
N TYR A 46 5.33 21.42 -16.96
CA TYR A 46 5.87 22.46 -17.83
C TYR A 46 5.52 22.14 -19.28
N ALA A 47 4.70 22.99 -19.90
CA ALA A 47 4.33 22.85 -21.31
C ALA A 47 5.42 23.47 -22.19
N LEU A 48 6.13 22.62 -22.95
CA LEU A 48 7.32 23.02 -23.71
C LEU A 48 6.98 23.89 -24.93
N ALA A 49 5.71 23.86 -25.33
CA ALA A 49 5.16 24.69 -26.39
C ALA A 49 4.81 26.13 -25.95
N ASP A 50 4.76 26.41 -24.64
CA ASP A 50 4.49 27.76 -24.15
C ASP A 50 5.66 28.69 -24.45
N GLU A 51 5.38 29.98 -24.69
CA GLU A 51 6.39 30.98 -25.07
C GLU A 51 7.56 31.07 -24.07
N ALA A 52 7.33 30.75 -22.80
CA ALA A 52 8.37 30.77 -21.76
C ALA A 52 9.39 29.61 -21.88
N PHE A 53 9.03 28.55 -22.60
CA PHE A 53 9.80 27.31 -22.72
C PHE A 53 10.20 26.98 -24.16
N PHE A 54 9.55 27.60 -25.14
CA PHE A 54 9.80 27.34 -26.55
C PHE A 54 11.24 27.69 -26.94
N PRO A 55 12.00 26.77 -27.57
CA PRO A 55 13.40 27.01 -27.91
C PRO A 55 13.56 27.92 -29.15
N ASP A 56 14.67 28.67 -29.21
CA ASP A 56 14.88 29.73 -30.19
C ASP A 56 15.05 29.24 -31.66
N THR A 57 15.57 28.02 -31.88
CA THR A 57 15.81 27.46 -33.22
C THR A 57 15.53 25.96 -33.29
N ASP A 58 15.42 25.43 -34.51
CA ASP A 58 15.36 24.00 -34.86
C ASP A 58 14.12 23.21 -34.41
N TRP A 59 13.24 23.80 -33.62
CA TRP A 59 11.94 23.22 -33.24
C TRP A 59 10.76 23.99 -33.84
N GLN A 60 9.71 23.26 -34.17
CA GLN A 60 8.49 23.81 -34.74
C GLN A 60 7.28 23.43 -33.88
N LEU A 61 6.38 24.38 -33.67
CA LEU A 61 5.12 24.12 -32.99
C LEU A 61 4.20 23.29 -33.90
N MET A 62 3.64 22.23 -33.34
CA MET A 62 2.59 21.43 -33.93
C MET A 62 1.43 21.27 -32.94
N THR A 63 0.25 21.76 -33.31
CA THR A 63 -0.96 21.52 -32.54
C THR A 63 -1.66 20.28 -33.08
N VAL A 64 -1.87 19.30 -32.22
CA VAL A 64 -2.61 18.08 -32.54
C VAL A 64 -4.04 18.27 -32.04
N SER A 65 -5.01 18.17 -32.96
CA SER A 65 -6.42 18.31 -32.60
C SER A 65 -6.87 17.14 -31.72
N GLY A 66 -7.91 17.34 -30.92
CA GLY A 66 -8.51 16.25 -30.15
C GLY A 66 -9.05 15.12 -31.01
N GLU A 67 -9.52 15.42 -32.22
CA GLU A 67 -10.00 14.44 -33.19
C GLU A 67 -8.86 13.55 -33.69
N ASP A 68 -7.71 14.16 -34.01
CA ASP A 68 -6.51 13.42 -34.45
C ASP A 68 -5.93 12.54 -33.33
N GLN A 69 -6.04 13.00 -32.07
CA GLN A 69 -5.61 12.22 -30.91
C GLN A 69 -6.52 11.01 -30.64
N ALA A 70 -7.84 11.20 -30.75
CA ALA A 70 -8.81 10.16 -30.44
C ALA A 70 -8.98 9.14 -31.59
N GLY A 71 -8.68 9.55 -32.81
CA GLY A 71 -8.90 8.78 -34.03
C GLY A 71 -10.37 8.42 -34.25
N ASP A 72 -10.63 7.60 -35.28
CA ASP A 72 -11.99 7.13 -35.61
C ASP A 72 -12.43 6.00 -34.67
N SER A 73 -12.74 6.34 -33.41
CA SER A 73 -13.22 5.39 -32.39
C SER A 73 -14.65 5.67 -31.96
N TRP A 74 -15.49 4.63 -31.93
CA TRP A 74 -16.87 4.73 -31.43
C TRP A 74 -16.93 5.13 -29.95
N LEU A 75 -15.84 4.95 -29.19
CA LEU A 75 -15.74 5.33 -27.77
C LEU A 75 -15.80 6.86 -27.58
N ASN A 76 -15.42 7.66 -28.58
CA ASN A 76 -15.41 9.13 -28.50
C ASN A 76 -16.81 9.70 -28.20
N ALA A 77 -17.87 8.99 -28.62
CA ALA A 77 -19.26 9.35 -28.30
C ALA A 77 -19.61 9.21 -26.81
N ILE A 78 -18.81 8.47 -26.05
CA ILE A 78 -19.00 8.20 -24.62
C ILE A 78 -17.98 8.98 -23.78
N THR A 79 -16.71 8.99 -24.20
CA THR A 79 -15.60 9.61 -23.45
C THR A 79 -15.44 11.10 -23.74
N GLY A 80 -16.04 11.60 -24.82
CA GLY A 80 -15.75 12.93 -25.34
C GLY A 80 -14.48 12.95 -26.19
N ILE A 81 -14.27 14.08 -26.88
CA ILE A 81 -13.06 14.36 -27.66
C ILE A 81 -12.06 15.04 -26.73
N PRO A 82 -10.79 14.59 -26.66
CA PRO A 82 -9.75 15.24 -25.88
C PRO A 82 -9.54 16.71 -26.28
N GLU A 83 -8.99 17.52 -25.37
CA GLU A 83 -8.55 18.87 -25.73
C GLU A 83 -7.33 18.81 -26.67
N PRO A 84 -7.13 19.82 -27.54
CA PRO A 84 -5.94 19.91 -28.37
C PRO A 84 -4.66 19.98 -27.53
N VAL A 85 -3.62 19.27 -27.97
CA VAL A 85 -2.31 19.25 -27.31
C VAL A 85 -1.28 19.85 -28.25
N ASN A 86 -0.42 20.71 -27.69
CA ASN A 86 0.70 21.28 -28.42
C ASN A 86 1.96 20.43 -28.21
N TYR A 87 2.66 20.21 -29.31
CA TYR A 87 3.96 19.58 -29.38
C TYR A 87 4.96 20.56 -30.00
N ILE A 88 6.22 20.46 -29.56
CA ILE A 88 7.34 20.99 -30.32
C ILE A 88 8.01 19.81 -31.02
N ARG A 89 8.25 19.93 -32.32
CA ARG A 89 8.84 18.88 -33.16
C ARG A 89 10.11 19.34 -33.86
N THR A 90 11.04 18.42 -34.03
CA THR A 90 12.24 18.61 -34.84
C THR A 90 12.62 17.33 -35.58
N ASN A 91 13.16 17.47 -36.78
CA ASN A 91 13.84 16.40 -37.53
C ASN A 91 15.32 16.74 -37.79
N VAL A 92 15.81 17.81 -37.16
CA VAL A 92 17.19 18.27 -37.31
C VAL A 92 18.07 17.44 -36.38
N ALA A 93 19.00 16.67 -36.95
CA ALA A 93 19.97 15.91 -36.17
C ALA A 93 20.84 16.83 -35.32
N GLY A 94 20.96 16.53 -34.03
CA GLY A 94 21.68 17.34 -33.04
C GLY A 94 20.89 18.53 -32.49
N ALA A 95 19.64 18.76 -32.93
CA ALA A 95 18.76 19.70 -32.25
C ALA A 95 18.52 19.21 -30.81
N PHE A 96 18.60 20.13 -29.86
CA PHE A 96 18.44 19.82 -28.45
C PHE A 96 17.42 20.74 -27.79
N TYR A 97 16.89 20.29 -26.67
CA TYR A 97 16.06 21.05 -25.76
C TYR A 97 16.70 20.99 -24.37
N GLU A 98 16.97 22.14 -23.76
CA GLU A 98 17.63 22.24 -22.46
C GLU A 98 16.68 22.83 -21.41
N ILE A 99 16.64 22.22 -20.23
CA ILE A 99 15.88 22.72 -19.08
C ILE A 99 16.56 22.35 -17.78
N THR A 100 16.71 23.32 -16.89
CA THR A 100 17.22 23.09 -15.53
C THR A 100 16.07 22.80 -14.58
N VAL A 101 16.05 21.61 -13.99
CA VAL A 101 15.01 21.14 -13.07
C VAL A 101 15.57 20.96 -11.68
N ASN A 102 14.76 21.22 -10.66
CA ASN A 102 15.01 20.85 -9.29
C ASN A 102 14.11 19.64 -8.98
N GLY A 103 14.65 18.44 -9.04
CA GLY A 103 13.87 17.22 -8.93
C GLY A 103 14.73 15.97 -8.93
N GLN A 104 14.08 14.81 -9.02
CA GLN A 104 14.76 13.53 -9.19
C GLN A 104 14.09 12.68 -10.26
N GLU A 105 12.76 12.62 -10.25
CA GLU A 105 11.99 11.88 -11.25
C GLU A 105 11.25 12.88 -12.14
N ILE A 106 11.41 12.71 -13.44
CA ILE A 106 10.85 13.58 -14.46
C ILE A 106 10.06 12.72 -15.43
N THR A 107 8.82 13.12 -15.73
CA THR A 107 8.01 12.47 -16.77
C THR A 107 8.02 13.35 -18.01
N LEU A 108 8.54 12.81 -19.12
CA LEU A 108 8.52 13.43 -20.43
C LEU A 108 7.31 12.91 -21.20
N THR A 109 6.43 13.81 -21.63
CA THR A 109 5.36 13.49 -22.58
C THR A 109 5.82 13.77 -24.00
N HIS A 110 5.78 12.75 -24.85
CA HIS A 110 6.18 12.80 -26.25
C HIS A 110 5.14 12.11 -27.14
N ASP A 111 5.33 12.24 -28.45
CA ASP A 111 4.61 11.43 -29.44
C ASP A 111 5.52 10.34 -29.98
N VAL A 112 4.90 9.33 -30.60
CA VAL A 112 5.59 8.21 -31.24
C VAL A 112 4.93 7.90 -32.56
N GLY A 113 5.69 7.43 -33.54
CA GLY A 113 5.18 7.22 -34.89
C GLY A 113 6.16 6.51 -35.83
N PRO A 114 5.74 6.22 -37.07
CA PRO A 114 6.53 5.42 -37.99
C PRO A 114 7.72 6.18 -38.58
N ASP A 115 7.71 7.51 -38.52
CA ASP A 115 8.75 8.43 -38.98
C ASP A 115 9.58 9.03 -37.83
N HIS A 116 9.46 8.47 -36.63
CA HIS A 116 10.11 8.95 -35.42
C HIS A 116 11.50 8.39 -35.18
N GLY A 117 12.34 9.19 -34.54
CA GLY A 117 13.74 8.89 -34.25
C GLY A 117 14.03 8.44 -32.82
N VAL A 118 15.31 8.47 -32.47
CA VAL A 118 15.79 8.21 -31.11
C VAL A 118 16.15 9.53 -30.43
N LEU A 119 15.67 9.71 -29.20
CA LEU A 119 15.99 10.85 -28.34
C LEU A 119 17.01 10.40 -27.29
N GLU A 120 18.15 11.07 -27.22
CA GLU A 120 19.15 10.87 -26.17
C GLU A 120 18.92 11.85 -25.02
N VAL A 121 19.03 11.37 -23.79
CA VAL A 121 18.87 12.19 -22.59
C VAL A 121 20.22 12.38 -21.91
N LEU A 122 20.63 13.63 -21.73
CA LEU A 122 21.83 14.00 -20.97
C LEU A 122 21.41 14.70 -19.68
N ALA A 123 22.17 14.44 -18.62
CA ALA A 123 22.08 15.14 -17.35
C ALA A 123 23.42 15.82 -17.06
N ASP A 124 23.39 17.13 -16.87
CA ASP A 124 24.58 17.96 -16.59
C ASP A 124 25.71 17.81 -17.62
N GLY A 125 25.32 17.59 -18.89
CA GLY A 125 26.22 17.46 -20.03
C GLY A 125 26.79 16.06 -20.28
N GLU A 126 26.45 15.08 -19.46
CA GLU A 126 26.86 13.67 -19.63
C GLU A 126 25.63 12.80 -19.98
N PRO A 127 25.77 11.72 -20.78
CA PRO A 127 24.68 10.80 -21.06
C PRO A 127 24.08 10.22 -19.76
N LEU A 128 22.76 10.33 -19.60
CA LEU A 128 22.08 9.79 -18.44
C LEU A 128 22.12 8.26 -18.52
N MET A 129 22.72 7.60 -17.53
CA MET A 129 22.87 6.15 -17.54
C MET A 129 21.70 5.47 -16.82
N VAL A 130 21.11 4.46 -17.46
CA VAL A 130 20.09 3.58 -16.88
C VAL A 130 20.61 2.15 -16.76
N THR A 131 20.10 1.42 -15.79
CA THR A 131 20.43 0.00 -15.61
C THR A 131 19.50 -0.87 -16.43
N GLU A 132 20.05 -1.57 -17.41
CA GLU A 132 19.33 -2.58 -18.18
C GLU A 132 19.85 -3.98 -17.84
N THR A 133 18.96 -4.97 -17.82
CA THR A 133 19.35 -6.37 -17.71
C THR A 133 19.61 -6.94 -19.11
N VAL A 134 20.88 -7.14 -19.45
CA VAL A 134 21.30 -7.77 -20.70
C VAL A 134 21.86 -9.14 -20.36
N ASP A 135 21.28 -10.20 -20.94
CA ASP A 135 21.67 -11.59 -20.68
C ASP A 135 21.69 -12.01 -19.19
N GLY A 136 20.91 -11.34 -18.35
CA GLY A 136 20.82 -11.61 -16.91
C GLY A 136 21.84 -10.86 -16.04
N GLU A 137 22.69 -10.01 -16.65
CA GLU A 137 23.58 -9.09 -15.94
C GLU A 137 23.04 -7.66 -16.01
N GLU A 138 23.15 -6.92 -14.90
CA GLU A 138 22.80 -5.51 -14.84
C GLU A 138 23.96 -4.67 -15.41
N VAL A 139 23.71 -3.98 -16.51
CA VAL A 139 24.68 -3.13 -17.21
C VAL A 139 24.15 -1.70 -17.27
N ALA A 140 25.02 -0.74 -17.02
CA ALA A 140 24.71 0.67 -17.21
C ALA A 140 24.85 1.05 -18.69
N VAL A 141 23.76 1.52 -19.30
CA VAL A 141 23.69 1.97 -20.70
C VAL A 141 23.12 3.38 -20.76
N PRO A 142 23.46 4.20 -21.78
CA PRO A 142 22.86 5.53 -21.92
C PRO A 142 21.36 5.43 -22.18
N LEU A 143 20.59 6.36 -21.63
CA LEU A 143 19.15 6.45 -21.82
C LEU A 143 18.86 6.96 -23.23
N LEU A 144 18.45 6.03 -24.09
CA LEU A 144 17.96 6.28 -25.43
C LEU A 144 16.47 5.99 -25.47
N ILE A 145 15.66 7.03 -25.69
CA ILE A 145 14.21 6.92 -25.83
C ILE A 145 13.91 6.71 -27.31
N ASP A 146 13.61 5.47 -27.68
CA ASP A 146 13.16 5.13 -29.03
C ASP A 146 11.69 5.55 -29.19
N THR A 147 11.45 6.56 -30.02
CA THR A 147 10.10 7.09 -30.25
C THR A 147 9.42 6.48 -31.46
N TYR A 148 9.98 5.40 -32.03
CA TYR A 148 9.33 4.68 -33.12
C TYR A 148 8.09 3.88 -32.66
N ASN A 149 7.02 3.95 -33.45
CA ASN A 149 5.86 3.08 -33.34
C ASN A 149 5.21 2.90 -34.73
N GLU A 150 4.74 1.70 -35.07
CA GLU A 150 4.05 1.46 -36.36
C GLU A 150 2.81 2.35 -36.54
N VAL A 151 2.19 2.76 -35.43
CA VAL A 151 1.02 3.63 -35.41
C VAL A 151 1.35 4.90 -34.65
N LEU A 152 0.97 6.04 -35.23
CA LEU A 152 1.10 7.34 -34.59
C LEU A 152 0.28 7.37 -33.28
N ARG A 153 0.94 7.70 -32.17
CA ARG A 153 0.30 7.89 -30.87
C ARG A 153 0.80 9.16 -30.20
N TYR A 154 -0.08 9.75 -29.42
CA TYR A 154 0.15 10.97 -28.67
C TYR A 154 -0.01 10.68 -27.18
N ASN A 155 0.52 11.59 -26.37
CA ASN A 155 0.54 11.53 -24.91
C ASN A 155 1.25 10.29 -24.36
N GLU A 156 2.27 9.78 -25.08
CA GLU A 156 3.14 8.73 -24.54
C GLU A 156 4.07 9.35 -23.51
N THR A 157 4.26 8.67 -22.39
CA THR A 157 5.04 9.18 -21.26
C THR A 157 6.24 8.29 -21.00
N THR A 158 7.41 8.91 -20.88
CA THR A 158 8.64 8.23 -20.47
C THR A 158 9.16 8.85 -19.17
N ASN A 159 9.48 8.01 -18.20
CA ASN A 159 10.07 8.44 -16.93
C ASN A 159 11.60 8.49 -17.04
N ILE A 160 12.15 9.58 -16.51
CA ILE A 160 13.57 9.90 -16.48
C ILE A 160 13.95 10.06 -15.01
N GLU A 161 14.74 9.13 -14.47
CA GLU A 161 15.23 9.18 -13.08
C GLU A 161 16.67 9.71 -13.07
N LEU A 162 16.86 10.88 -12.44
CA LEU A 162 18.17 11.47 -12.20
C LEU A 162 18.93 10.71 -11.11
N PRO A 163 20.27 10.63 -11.20
CA PRO A 163 21.08 9.88 -10.23
C PRO A 163 20.97 10.43 -8.80
N GLU A 164 20.88 11.76 -8.66
CA GLU A 164 20.74 12.44 -7.39
C GLU A 164 19.54 13.41 -7.43
N ALA A 165 18.85 13.54 -6.30
CA ALA A 165 17.81 14.54 -6.14
C ALA A 165 18.41 15.94 -5.99
N GLY A 166 17.93 16.91 -6.77
CA GLY A 166 18.36 18.30 -6.66
C GLY A 166 18.28 19.05 -7.99
N ILE A 167 19.10 20.09 -8.11
CA ILE A 167 19.18 20.88 -9.34
C ILE A 167 20.08 20.15 -10.34
N SER A 168 19.53 19.83 -11.51
CA SER A 168 20.25 19.23 -12.63
C SER A 168 19.74 19.82 -13.96
N THR A 169 20.63 19.95 -14.93
CA THR A 169 20.28 20.41 -16.28
C THR A 169 20.03 19.21 -17.17
N LEU A 170 18.78 19.06 -17.61
CA LEU A 170 18.35 18.04 -18.54
C LEU A 170 18.47 18.56 -19.97
N MET A 171 19.09 17.77 -20.84
CA MET A 171 19.17 18.04 -22.26
C MET A 171 18.62 16.85 -23.05
N LEU A 172 17.62 17.12 -23.89
CA LEU A 172 16.99 16.15 -24.78
C LEU A 172 17.53 16.39 -26.19
N VAL A 173 18.26 15.42 -26.76
CA VAL A 173 18.96 15.58 -28.04
C VAL A 173 18.38 14.64 -29.08
N ASN A 174 17.94 15.19 -30.22
CA ASN A 174 17.62 14.36 -31.38
C ASN A 174 18.92 13.78 -31.96
N THR A 175 19.13 12.48 -31.85
CA THR A 175 20.37 11.83 -32.31
C THR A 175 20.52 11.87 -33.84
N GLY A 176 19.41 12.10 -34.55
CA GLY A 176 19.33 11.99 -35.99
C GLY A 176 19.39 10.56 -36.52
N THR A 177 19.55 9.56 -35.65
CA THR A 177 19.55 8.15 -36.03
C THR A 177 18.15 7.57 -35.90
N PRO A 178 17.51 7.14 -37.00
CA PRO A 178 16.23 6.45 -36.94
C PRO A 178 16.39 5.05 -36.34
N ASN A 179 15.33 4.50 -35.76
CA ASN A 179 15.22 3.05 -35.56
C ASN A 179 15.41 2.34 -36.92
N ALA A 180 15.99 1.13 -36.93
CA ALA A 180 16.24 0.36 -38.16
C ALA A 180 15.01 0.17 -39.07
N VAL A 181 13.80 0.25 -38.52
CA VAL A 181 12.53 0.14 -39.27
C VAL A 181 11.77 1.46 -39.42
N SER A 182 12.29 2.57 -38.89
CA SER A 182 11.66 3.89 -38.98
C SER A 182 11.90 4.55 -40.34
N GLU A 183 10.91 5.32 -40.81
CA GLU A 183 10.95 6.09 -42.05
C GLU A 183 11.63 7.46 -41.88
N GLY A 184 11.93 7.87 -40.65
CA GLY A 184 12.45 9.20 -40.32
C GLY A 184 13.04 9.32 -38.92
N ASN A 185 13.42 10.55 -38.55
CA ASN A 185 14.06 10.89 -37.27
C ASN A 185 13.31 12.02 -36.54
N VAL A 186 12.00 12.12 -36.74
CA VAL A 186 11.19 13.15 -36.07
C VAL A 186 11.16 12.88 -34.58
N ILE A 187 11.32 13.92 -33.78
CA ILE A 187 11.10 13.89 -32.34
C ILE A 187 10.02 14.93 -32.03
N GLY A 188 8.98 14.55 -31.29
CA GLY A 188 7.98 15.48 -30.77
C GLY A 188 7.83 15.35 -29.27
N ILE A 189 8.02 16.47 -28.57
CA ILE A 189 7.86 16.56 -27.11
C ILE A 189 6.80 17.61 -26.77
N SER A 190 6.05 17.39 -25.71
CA SER A 190 4.89 18.22 -25.34
C SER A 190 5.05 18.83 -23.95
N THR A 191 5.21 17.99 -22.94
CA THR A 191 5.33 18.44 -21.55
C THR A 191 6.48 17.74 -20.85
N LEU A 192 7.03 18.42 -19.85
CA LEU A 192 7.94 17.85 -18.88
C LEU A 192 7.35 18.07 -17.49
N GLU A 193 7.15 17.00 -16.74
CA GLU A 193 6.61 17.05 -15.39
C GLU A 193 7.70 16.66 -14.38
N VAL A 194 8.01 17.56 -13.45
CA VAL A 194 8.88 17.26 -12.32
C VAL A 194 8.02 16.65 -11.22
N GLN A 195 8.28 15.38 -10.92
CA GLN A 195 7.47 14.61 -9.98
C GLN A 195 7.77 14.97 -8.52
N VAL A 196 6.81 14.65 -7.66
CA VAL A 196 6.97 14.72 -6.19
C VAL A 196 8.18 13.90 -5.72
N PRO A 197 8.87 14.32 -4.64
CA PRO A 197 9.96 13.53 -4.06
C PRO A 197 9.55 12.09 -3.74
N LYS A 198 10.34 11.13 -4.22
CA LYS A 198 10.13 9.70 -3.98
C LYS A 198 10.15 9.40 -2.49
N ARG A 199 9.10 8.74 -2.00
CA ARG A 199 9.04 8.30 -0.60
C ARG A 199 10.01 7.14 -0.39
N VAL A 200 11.01 7.37 0.45
CA VAL A 200 11.96 6.33 0.82
C VAL A 200 11.32 5.45 1.91
N ASN A 201 10.89 4.25 1.52
CA ASN A 201 10.41 3.24 2.47
C ASN A 201 11.44 2.11 2.55
N SER A 202 11.99 1.86 3.75
CA SER A 202 12.92 0.75 3.95
C SER A 202 12.21 -0.45 4.60
N LEU A 203 11.98 -1.51 3.81
CA LEU A 203 11.38 -2.76 4.29
C LEU A 203 12.07 -3.32 5.55
N PRO A 204 13.43 -3.35 5.65
CA PRO A 204 14.11 -3.82 6.86
C PRO A 204 13.75 -3.01 8.10
N MET A 205 13.51 -1.70 7.94
CA MET A 205 13.16 -0.81 9.03
C MET A 205 11.71 -1.02 9.49
N ILE A 206 10.77 -1.22 8.56
CA ILE A 206 9.39 -1.59 8.89
C ILE A 206 9.38 -2.87 9.71
N ILE A 207 10.14 -3.89 9.25
CA ILE A 207 10.28 -5.17 9.97
C ILE A 207 10.90 -4.94 11.36
N GLY A 208 11.94 -4.10 11.45
CA GLY A 208 12.59 -3.72 12.71
C GLY A 208 11.63 -3.04 13.69
N LEU A 209 10.86 -2.05 13.24
CA LEU A 209 9.85 -1.34 14.02
C LEU A 209 8.76 -2.30 14.53
N LEU A 210 8.26 -3.19 13.66
CA LEU A 210 7.31 -4.21 14.07
C LEU A 210 7.89 -5.12 15.16
N ALA A 211 9.14 -5.57 15.01
CA ALA A 211 9.80 -6.40 16.01
C ALA A 211 9.96 -5.66 17.35
N VAL A 212 10.37 -4.39 17.33
CA VAL A 212 10.48 -3.54 18.53
C VAL A 212 9.13 -3.40 19.23
N VAL A 213 8.05 -3.15 18.49
CA VAL A 213 6.69 -3.08 19.07
C VAL A 213 6.31 -4.39 19.78
N GLN A 214 6.65 -5.55 19.22
CA GLN A 214 6.40 -6.84 19.88
C GLN A 214 7.20 -7.00 21.17
N VAL A 215 8.49 -6.62 21.16
CA VAL A 215 9.37 -6.69 22.35
C VAL A 215 8.87 -5.75 23.44
N ILE A 216 8.49 -4.53 23.09
CA ILE A 216 7.91 -3.56 24.03
C ILE A 216 6.59 -4.12 24.60
N GLY A 217 5.73 -4.68 23.76
CA GLY A 217 4.48 -5.31 24.19
C GLY A 217 4.71 -6.46 25.19
N LEU A 218 5.73 -7.29 24.95
CA LEU A 218 6.13 -8.35 25.87
C LEU A 218 6.68 -7.81 27.19
N ALA A 219 7.60 -6.84 27.13
CA ALA A 219 8.18 -6.21 28.31
C ALA A 219 7.08 -5.56 29.18
N PHE A 220 6.12 -4.88 28.55
CA PHE A 220 5.00 -4.28 29.25
C PHE A 220 4.07 -5.32 29.87
N ALA A 221 3.78 -6.43 29.17
CA ALA A 221 3.02 -7.54 29.72
C ALA A 221 3.69 -8.15 30.96
N VAL A 222 5.02 -8.22 31.00
CA VAL A 222 5.78 -8.72 32.16
C VAL A 222 5.75 -7.72 33.33
N VAL A 223 5.97 -6.43 33.06
CA VAL A 223 6.02 -5.38 34.10
C VAL A 223 4.63 -5.14 34.71
N PHE A 224 3.62 -4.95 33.87
CA PHE A 224 2.26 -4.62 34.30
C PHE A 224 1.41 -5.87 34.58
N GLY A 225 1.87 -7.07 34.18
CA GLY A 225 1.21 -8.33 34.54
C GLY A 225 1.07 -8.51 36.05
N ARG A 226 1.99 -7.94 36.85
CA ARG A 226 1.91 -7.95 38.32
C ARG A 226 0.84 -7.01 38.89
N LEU A 227 0.61 -5.86 38.25
CA LEU A 227 -0.45 -4.91 38.64
C LEU A 227 -1.85 -5.49 38.40
N PHE A 228 -2.00 -6.31 37.35
CA PHE A 228 -3.26 -7.00 37.04
C PHE A 228 -3.36 -8.40 37.64
N LYS A 229 -2.41 -8.82 38.49
CA LYS A 229 -2.32 -10.21 38.97
C LYS A 229 -3.57 -10.66 39.73
N GLY A 230 -4.11 -9.80 40.62
CA GLY A 230 -5.35 -10.10 41.35
C GLY A 230 -6.59 -10.19 40.45
N PHE A 231 -6.63 -9.44 39.35
CA PHE A 231 -7.72 -9.54 38.37
C PHE A 231 -7.54 -10.75 37.45
N ALA A 232 -6.30 -11.07 37.09
CA ALA A 232 -5.94 -12.23 36.26
C ALA A 232 -6.14 -13.57 36.98
N GLU A 233 -5.85 -13.65 38.28
CA GLU A 233 -6.07 -14.85 39.11
C GLU A 233 -7.57 -15.19 39.25
N SER A 234 -8.46 -14.21 39.16
CA SER A 234 -9.92 -14.42 39.15
C SER A 234 -10.50 -14.80 37.77
N MET A 235 -9.69 -14.73 36.72
CA MET A 235 -10.14 -14.79 35.33
C MET A 235 -9.78 -16.13 34.67
N THR A 236 -10.69 -17.11 34.78
CA THR A 236 -10.60 -18.35 33.99
C THR A 236 -10.62 -18.04 32.50
N THR A 237 -9.95 -18.85 31.66
CA THR A 237 -9.90 -18.69 30.18
C THR A 237 -11.29 -18.46 29.57
N ARG A 238 -12.32 -19.15 30.06
CA ARG A 238 -13.73 -18.94 29.67
C ARG A 238 -14.21 -17.51 29.93
N ARG A 239 -13.97 -16.98 31.13
CA ARG A 239 -14.39 -15.61 31.52
C ARG A 239 -13.66 -14.56 30.68
N ALA A 240 -12.40 -14.80 30.37
CA ALA A 240 -11.62 -13.92 29.49
C ALA A 240 -12.17 -13.91 28.06
N ILE A 241 -12.57 -15.06 27.50
CA ILE A 241 -13.22 -15.13 26.18
C ILE A 241 -14.59 -14.43 26.21
N LEU A 242 -15.41 -14.66 27.24
CA LEU A 242 -16.69 -13.98 27.41
C LEU A 242 -16.54 -12.45 27.53
N LEU A 243 -15.50 -11.99 28.23
CA LEU A 243 -15.16 -10.56 28.31
C LEU A 243 -14.80 -10.00 26.94
N SER A 244 -14.00 -10.72 26.14
CA SER A 244 -13.69 -10.31 24.76
C SER A 244 -14.95 -10.22 23.89
N ILE A 245 -15.87 -11.18 24.02
CA ILE A 245 -17.15 -11.16 23.29
C ILE A 245 -18.01 -9.96 23.74
N ALA A 246 -18.09 -9.68 25.04
CA ALA A 246 -18.80 -8.51 25.55
C ALA A 246 -18.20 -7.20 25.02
N MET A 247 -16.87 -7.08 24.96
CA MET A 247 -16.18 -5.95 24.34
C MET A 247 -16.52 -5.83 22.86
N TYR A 248 -16.57 -6.93 22.11
CA TYR A 248 -16.98 -6.92 20.71
C TYR A 248 -18.43 -6.46 20.51
N CYS A 249 -19.35 -6.84 21.41
CA CYS A 249 -20.71 -6.29 21.39
C CYS A 249 -20.71 -4.77 21.59
N ILE A 250 -19.94 -4.26 22.56
CA ILE A 250 -19.82 -2.81 22.80
C ILE A 250 -19.25 -2.09 21.57
N ILE A 251 -18.18 -2.63 20.98
CA ILE A 251 -17.53 -2.10 19.77
C ILE A 251 -18.53 -2.07 18.61
N ALA A 252 -19.28 -3.14 18.38
CA ALA A 252 -20.26 -3.22 17.29
C ALA A 252 -21.43 -2.24 17.48
N ILE A 253 -21.93 -2.09 18.71
CA ILE A 253 -22.97 -1.10 19.05
C ILE A 253 -22.44 0.33 18.87
N TRP A 254 -21.19 0.60 19.29
CA TRP A 254 -20.58 1.91 19.08
C TRP A 254 -20.37 2.20 17.58
N GLY A 255 -19.94 1.21 16.81
CA GLY A 255 -19.78 1.33 15.35
C GLY A 255 -21.06 1.73 14.62
N PHE A 256 -22.23 1.40 15.15
CA PHE A 256 -23.52 1.81 14.59
C PHE A 256 -23.81 3.31 14.75
N VAL A 257 -23.44 3.90 15.90
CA VAL A 257 -23.69 5.31 16.22
C VAL A 257 -22.53 6.23 15.82
N LEU A 258 -21.50 5.67 15.18
CA LEU A 258 -20.26 6.36 14.84
C LEU A 258 -20.50 7.48 13.83
N ASN A 259 -20.01 8.68 14.15
CA ASN A 259 -20.18 9.86 13.31
C ASN A 259 -18.88 10.65 13.05
N SER A 260 -17.73 10.20 13.57
CA SER A 260 -16.45 10.91 13.41
C SER A 260 -15.30 9.99 13.00
N THR A 261 -14.41 10.48 12.14
CA THR A 261 -13.20 9.76 11.70
C THR A 261 -12.32 9.37 12.88
N ILE A 262 -12.23 10.21 13.92
CA ILE A 262 -11.41 9.90 15.09
C ILE A 262 -12.00 8.75 15.91
N GLU A 263 -13.33 8.69 16.02
CA GLU A 263 -14.03 7.57 16.66
C GLU A 263 -13.80 6.26 15.91
N PHE A 264 -13.72 6.30 14.57
CA PHE A 264 -13.37 5.14 13.75
C PHE A 264 -11.98 4.62 14.06
N TRP A 265 -10.98 5.49 14.14
CA TRP A 265 -9.61 5.10 14.50
C TRP A 265 -9.54 4.49 15.90
N PHE A 266 -10.25 5.07 16.88
CA PHE A 266 -10.36 4.48 18.21
C PHE A 266 -11.03 3.10 18.18
N LEU A 267 -12.12 2.95 17.44
CA LEU A 267 -12.84 1.68 17.31
C LEU A 267 -11.98 0.59 16.64
N ALA A 268 -11.34 0.92 15.51
CA ALA A 268 -10.45 0.00 14.79
C ALA A 268 -9.32 -0.50 15.70
N TRP A 269 -8.78 0.37 16.53
CA TRP A 269 -7.74 0.00 17.47
C TRP A 269 -8.27 -0.82 18.65
N MET A 270 -9.48 -0.57 19.15
CA MET A 270 -10.12 -1.45 20.15
C MET A 270 -10.31 -2.86 19.59
N VAL A 271 -10.74 -2.99 18.33
CA VAL A 271 -10.86 -4.28 17.62
C VAL A 271 -9.51 -4.99 17.58
N ALA A 272 -8.46 -4.33 17.09
CA ALA A 272 -7.11 -4.90 16.97
C ALA A 272 -6.61 -5.45 18.32
N THR A 273 -6.87 -4.69 19.37
CA THR A 273 -6.45 -5.02 20.73
C THR A 273 -7.18 -6.26 21.27
N VAL A 274 -8.51 -6.35 21.09
CA VAL A 274 -9.31 -7.51 21.53
C VAL A 274 -9.05 -8.75 20.67
N GLN A 275 -8.75 -8.56 19.38
CA GLN A 275 -8.56 -9.64 18.40
C GLN A 275 -7.36 -10.53 18.75
N GLY A 276 -6.20 -9.95 19.06
CA GLY A 276 -5.01 -10.73 19.41
C GLY A 276 -5.20 -11.57 20.68
N GLY A 277 -5.80 -10.98 21.72
CA GLY A 277 -6.02 -11.65 22.99
C GLY A 277 -7.08 -12.76 22.91
N SER A 278 -8.20 -12.49 22.26
CA SER A 278 -9.30 -13.46 22.13
C SER A 278 -8.92 -14.66 21.27
N GLN A 279 -8.21 -14.45 20.16
CA GLN A 279 -7.76 -15.54 19.29
C GLN A 279 -6.79 -16.49 20.00
N ALA A 280 -5.82 -15.95 20.73
CA ALA A 280 -4.86 -16.76 21.50
C ALA A 280 -5.57 -17.57 22.61
N LEU A 281 -6.46 -16.93 23.37
CA LEU A 281 -7.23 -17.58 24.43
C LEU A 281 -8.16 -18.68 23.91
N SER A 282 -8.85 -18.44 22.79
CA SER A 282 -9.73 -19.43 22.16
C SER A 282 -8.96 -20.66 21.68
N ARG A 283 -7.79 -20.46 21.03
CA ARG A 283 -6.94 -21.56 20.59
C ARG A 283 -6.37 -22.35 21.77
N SER A 284 -5.92 -21.66 22.82
CA SER A 284 -5.41 -22.30 24.04
C SER A 284 -6.50 -23.12 24.75
N LEU A 285 -7.73 -22.60 24.83
CA LEU A 285 -8.85 -23.34 25.39
C LEU A 285 -9.18 -24.59 24.56
N TYR A 286 -9.22 -24.45 23.24
CA TYR A 286 -9.48 -25.59 22.34
C TYR A 286 -8.39 -26.67 22.43
N ALA A 287 -7.13 -26.25 22.46
CA ALA A 287 -5.99 -27.15 22.64
C ALA A 287 -6.09 -27.92 23.97
N ALA A 288 -6.49 -27.24 25.06
CA ALA A 288 -6.66 -27.88 26.37
C ALA A 288 -7.83 -28.90 26.42
N LEU A 289 -8.79 -28.80 25.49
CA LEU A 289 -9.92 -29.73 25.35
C LEU A 289 -9.65 -30.86 24.34
N SER A 290 -8.53 -30.80 23.61
CA SER A 290 -8.19 -31.76 22.58
C SER A 290 -7.22 -32.81 23.14
N PRO A 291 -7.49 -34.11 22.97
CA PRO A 291 -6.52 -35.16 23.29
C PRO A 291 -5.25 -34.97 22.45
N SER A 292 -4.08 -35.07 23.07
CA SER A 292 -2.79 -35.00 22.39
C SER A 292 -2.63 -36.11 21.35
N SER A 293 -3.16 -37.30 21.67
CA SER A 293 -3.22 -38.49 20.79
C SER A 293 -4.00 -38.27 19.50
N LYS A 294 -4.97 -37.34 19.50
CA LYS A 294 -5.86 -37.02 18.38
C LYS A 294 -5.77 -35.56 17.94
N SER A 295 -4.71 -34.86 18.37
CA SER A 295 -4.54 -33.43 18.13
C SER A 295 -4.66 -33.05 16.65
N GLY A 296 -4.10 -33.84 15.72
CA GLY A 296 -4.22 -33.61 14.28
C GLY A 296 -5.66 -33.61 13.76
N GLU A 297 -6.50 -34.54 14.22
CA GLU A 297 -7.91 -34.64 13.82
C GLU A 297 -8.72 -33.46 14.39
N PHE A 298 -8.49 -33.12 15.66
CA PHE A 298 -9.15 -31.99 16.32
C PHE A 298 -8.75 -30.64 15.71
N PHE A 299 -7.47 -30.41 15.45
CA PHE A 299 -7.02 -29.17 14.80
C PHE A 299 -7.42 -29.11 13.32
N GLY A 300 -7.53 -30.26 12.64
CA GLY A 300 -8.11 -30.37 11.31
C GLY A 300 -9.57 -29.89 11.29
N LEU A 301 -10.40 -30.40 12.20
CA LEU A 301 -11.80 -29.96 12.34
C LEU A 301 -11.89 -28.47 12.68
N PHE A 302 -11.09 -27.99 13.64
CA PHE A 302 -11.04 -26.58 14.02
C PHE A 302 -10.71 -25.68 12.82
N SER A 303 -9.75 -26.08 11.98
CA SER A 303 -9.37 -25.34 10.77
C SER A 303 -10.54 -25.23 9.79
N ILE A 304 -11.22 -26.34 9.51
CA ILE A 304 -12.38 -26.35 8.60
C ILE A 304 -13.53 -25.49 9.17
N MET A 305 -13.85 -25.64 10.46
CA MET A 305 -14.89 -24.84 11.11
C MET A 305 -14.55 -23.34 11.09
N SER A 306 -13.29 -22.96 11.30
CA SER A 306 -12.86 -21.57 11.27
C SER A 306 -13.00 -20.93 9.88
N LYS A 307 -12.62 -21.67 8.82
CA LYS A 307 -12.81 -21.22 7.43
C LYS A 307 -14.29 -21.13 7.07
N GLY A 308 -15.09 -22.11 7.49
CA GLY A 308 -16.54 -22.08 7.31
C GLY A 308 -17.19 -20.88 8.01
N ALA A 309 -16.79 -20.58 9.24
CA ALA A 309 -17.27 -19.42 9.99
C ALA A 309 -16.92 -18.10 9.30
N ALA A 310 -15.74 -17.99 8.68
CA ALA A 310 -15.37 -16.79 7.92
C ALA A 310 -16.28 -16.58 6.68
N VAL A 311 -16.60 -17.66 5.96
CA VAL A 311 -17.51 -17.62 4.79
C VAL A 311 -18.93 -17.27 5.23
N VAL A 312 -19.47 -17.96 6.24
CA VAL A 312 -20.83 -17.73 6.75
C VAL A 312 -20.96 -16.33 7.35
N GLY A 313 -19.99 -15.89 8.15
CA GLY A 313 -20.00 -14.56 8.76
C GLY A 313 -19.98 -13.44 7.72
N SER A 314 -19.12 -13.56 6.70
CA SER A 314 -19.06 -12.60 5.59
C SER A 314 -20.36 -12.59 4.79
N GLY A 315 -20.97 -13.76 4.55
CA GLY A 315 -22.25 -13.89 3.87
C GLY A 315 -23.41 -13.23 4.62
N ILE A 316 -23.50 -13.44 5.94
CA ILE A 316 -24.50 -12.78 6.80
C ILE A 316 -24.33 -11.27 6.78
N PHE A 317 -23.09 -10.78 6.89
CA PHE A 317 -22.80 -9.35 6.86
C PHE A 317 -23.17 -8.72 5.51
N ALA A 318 -22.75 -9.35 4.41
CA ALA A 318 -23.07 -8.88 3.06
C ALA A 318 -24.59 -8.89 2.80
N GLY A 319 -25.28 -9.96 3.21
CA GLY A 319 -26.74 -10.04 3.11
C GLY A 319 -27.44 -8.94 3.91
N ALA A 320 -26.98 -8.66 5.13
CA ALA A 320 -27.51 -7.56 5.93
C ALA A 320 -27.24 -6.19 5.28
N ALA A 321 -26.03 -5.95 4.77
CA ALA A 321 -25.70 -4.70 4.10
C ALA A 321 -26.57 -4.43 2.86
N LEU A 322 -26.85 -5.47 2.07
CA LEU A 322 -27.73 -5.41 0.91
C LEU A 322 -29.19 -5.18 1.30
N LEU A 323 -29.69 -5.85 2.35
CA LEU A 323 -31.07 -5.72 2.80
C LEU A 323 -31.39 -4.35 3.40
N PHE A 324 -30.42 -3.74 4.11
CA PHE A 324 -30.61 -2.46 4.78
C PHE A 324 -30.11 -1.25 3.97
N ASP A 325 -29.61 -1.48 2.75
CA ASP A 325 -29.01 -0.48 1.85
C ASP A 325 -27.98 0.42 2.57
N SER A 326 -27.33 -0.14 3.59
CA SER A 326 -26.42 0.58 4.48
C SER A 326 -25.52 -0.39 5.23
N SER A 327 -24.25 -0.04 5.33
CA SER A 327 -23.26 -0.81 6.09
C SER A 327 -23.40 -0.65 7.60
N ARG A 328 -24.02 0.42 8.09
CA ARG A 328 -24.14 0.68 9.54
C ARG A 328 -25.05 -0.35 10.24
N PRO A 329 -26.28 -0.63 9.76
CA PRO A 329 -27.12 -1.67 10.36
C PRO A 329 -26.54 -3.08 10.19
N ALA A 330 -25.74 -3.32 9.14
CA ALA A 330 -25.10 -4.61 8.93
C ALA A 330 -24.15 -4.99 10.08
N ILE A 331 -23.50 -4.01 10.73
CA ILE A 331 -22.63 -4.24 11.89
C ILE A 331 -23.43 -4.81 13.09
N LEU A 332 -24.71 -4.47 13.25
CA LEU A 332 -25.54 -5.03 14.33
C LEU A 332 -25.79 -6.54 14.16
N SER A 333 -25.74 -7.06 12.94
CA SER A 333 -25.87 -8.51 12.72
C SER A 333 -24.74 -9.29 13.43
N LEU A 334 -23.56 -8.68 13.57
CA LEU A 334 -22.43 -9.27 14.29
C LEU A 334 -22.72 -9.40 15.79
N VAL A 335 -23.48 -8.47 16.39
CA VAL A 335 -23.88 -8.56 17.81
C VAL A 335 -24.68 -9.82 18.06
N VAL A 336 -25.59 -10.20 17.15
CA VAL A 336 -26.37 -11.43 17.27
C VAL A 336 -25.46 -12.65 17.26
N LEU A 337 -24.47 -12.69 16.36
CA LEU A 337 -23.49 -13.78 16.28
C LEU A 337 -22.61 -13.85 17.55
N PHE A 338 -22.18 -12.70 18.08
CA PHE A 338 -21.42 -12.63 19.32
C PHE A 338 -22.23 -13.14 20.52
N LEU A 339 -23.49 -12.72 20.66
CA LEU A 339 -24.37 -13.20 21.73
C LEU A 339 -24.64 -14.70 21.62
N LEU A 340 -24.85 -15.22 20.41
CA LEU A 340 -25.01 -16.66 20.17
C LEU A 340 -23.74 -17.41 20.57
N GLY A 341 -22.57 -16.91 20.18
CA GLY A 341 -21.27 -17.47 20.57
C GLY A 341 -21.05 -17.45 22.08
N ALA A 342 -21.37 -16.34 22.75
CA ALA A 342 -21.32 -16.24 24.22
C ALA A 342 -22.23 -17.28 24.88
N TYR A 343 -23.48 -17.40 24.41
CA TYR A 343 -24.44 -18.35 24.92
C TYR A 343 -23.95 -19.81 24.75
N LEU A 344 -23.48 -20.19 23.56
CA LEU A 344 -22.94 -21.52 23.31
C LEU A 344 -21.74 -21.81 24.22
N LEU A 345 -20.82 -20.86 24.37
CA LEU A 345 -19.68 -21.01 25.27
C LEU A 345 -20.11 -21.20 26.73
N THR A 346 -21.25 -20.63 27.14
CA THR A 346 -21.74 -20.86 28.50
C THR A 346 -22.25 -22.27 28.77
N ARG A 347 -22.64 -23.01 27.72
CA ARG A 347 -23.12 -24.38 27.79
C ARG A 347 -22.00 -25.43 27.81
N VAL A 348 -20.76 -25.03 27.51
CA VAL A 348 -19.62 -25.94 27.49
C VAL A 348 -19.09 -26.17 28.92
N ASP A 349 -19.08 -27.43 29.33
CA ASP A 349 -18.36 -27.87 30.53
C ASP A 349 -16.89 -28.13 30.19
N ILE A 350 -16.05 -27.19 30.61
CA ILE A 350 -14.62 -27.20 30.28
C ILE A 350 -13.86 -28.20 31.13
N ASP A 351 -14.28 -28.39 32.38
CA ASP A 351 -13.56 -29.27 33.31
C ASP A 351 -13.80 -30.73 32.94
N GLU A 352 -15.03 -31.05 32.55
CA GLU A 352 -15.38 -32.36 32.01
C GLU A 352 -14.68 -32.64 30.68
N GLY A 353 -14.65 -31.67 29.75
CA GLY A 353 -13.95 -31.85 28.48
C GLY A 353 -12.45 -32.09 28.65
N LYS A 354 -11.79 -31.40 29.60
CA LYS A 354 -10.39 -31.66 29.95
C LYS A 354 -10.19 -33.04 30.58
N ARG A 355 -11.14 -33.51 31.39
CA ARG A 355 -11.09 -34.85 31.99
C ARG A 355 -11.11 -35.93 30.91
N ILE A 356 -12.07 -35.84 29.99
CA ILE A 356 -12.22 -36.80 28.88
C ILE A 356 -10.97 -36.79 27.98
N ALA A 357 -10.43 -35.62 27.65
CA ALA A 357 -9.22 -35.52 26.84
C ALA A 357 -8.00 -36.22 27.49
N ARG A 358 -7.83 -36.03 28.80
CA ARG A 358 -6.76 -36.72 29.57
C ARG A 358 -6.98 -38.22 29.67
N GLU A 359 -8.23 -38.67 29.83
CA GLU A 359 -8.55 -40.10 29.89
C GLU A 359 -8.24 -40.81 28.57
N GLU A 360 -8.53 -40.15 27.44
CA GLU A 360 -8.22 -40.71 26.13
C GLU A 360 -6.71 -40.76 25.87
N ASP A 361 -5.98 -39.72 26.27
CA ASP A 361 -4.51 -39.72 26.20
C ASP A 361 -3.89 -40.80 27.08
N ALA A 362 -4.40 -41.00 28.30
CA ALA A 362 -3.96 -42.08 29.19
C ALA A 362 -4.24 -43.48 28.61
N ARG A 363 -5.34 -43.65 27.87
CA ARG A 363 -5.65 -44.91 27.17
C ARG A 363 -4.71 -45.20 26.01
N VAL A 364 -4.31 -44.18 25.25
CA VAL A 364 -3.49 -44.35 24.04
C VAL A 364 -2.00 -44.45 24.36
N TYR A 365 -1.50 -43.65 25.31
CA TYR A 365 -0.09 -43.60 25.66
C TYR A 365 0.28 -44.48 26.87
N GLY A 366 -0.71 -45.03 27.58
CA GLY A 366 -0.52 -45.63 28.90
C GLY A 366 -0.28 -44.55 29.96
N GLU A 367 -0.54 -44.87 31.24
CA GLU A 367 -0.20 -43.97 32.36
C GLU A 367 1.30 -43.70 32.36
N VAL A 368 1.73 -42.61 31.74
CA VAL A 368 3.04 -42.04 32.03
C VAL A 368 2.84 -41.30 33.35
N GLU A 369 3.17 -41.99 34.45
CA GLU A 369 3.32 -41.39 35.77
C GLU A 369 4.18 -40.12 35.67
N ALA A 370 3.71 -39.09 36.37
CA ALA A 370 4.14 -37.70 36.29
C ALA A 370 5.62 -37.42 36.60
#